data_AF-A0A5C4T1P4-F1
#
_entry.id   AF-A0A5C4T1P4-F1
#
_cell.length_a   1.000
_cell.length_b   1.000
_cell.length_c   1.000
_cell.angle_alpha   90.00
_cell.angle_beta   90.00
_cell.angle_gamma   90.00
#
_symmetry.space_group_name_H-M   'P 1'
#
loop_
_entity.id
_entity.type
_entity.pdbx_description
1 polymer ?
#
loop_
_entity_poly.entity_id
_entity_poly.type
_entity_poly.pdbx_seq_one_letter_code
_entity_poly.pdbx_strand_id
1 'polypeptide(L)' 'MDLTVKSEDNVAFMVEGIKGKLRVVAAQSIKADHFDLEKYEDLRDMYDVVMNKQHFSIREIEALCDELRLLKK' A
#
# COMPACT_ATOMS: atom_id res chain seq x y z
N MET A 1 -10.07 -11.92 -5.34
CA MET A 1 -8.95 -11.46 -6.18
C MET A 1 -7.81 -12.44 -6.03
N ASP A 2 -7.06 -12.66 -7.10
CA ASP A 2 -5.77 -13.36 -7.04
C ASP A 2 -4.66 -12.32 -7.13
N LEU A 3 -4.00 -12.01 -6.01
CA LEU A 3 -2.94 -11.00 -5.92
C LEU A 3 -1.61 -11.48 -6.54
N THR A 4 -1.52 -12.73 -6.99
CA THR A 4 -0.33 -13.23 -7.72
C THR A 4 -0.29 -12.76 -9.16
N VAL A 5 -1.41 -12.26 -9.69
CA VAL A 5 -1.52 -11.72 -11.05
C VAL A 5 -1.33 -10.21 -11.02
N LYS A 6 -0.36 -9.70 -11.78
CA LYS A 6 -0.17 -8.24 -11.91
C LYS A 6 -1.35 -7.62 -12.66
N SER A 7 -2.07 -6.71 -12.02
CA SER A 7 -3.16 -5.95 -12.64
C SER A 7 -3.37 -4.62 -11.91
N GLU A 8 -3.90 -3.63 -12.61
CA GLU A 8 -4.25 -2.33 -12.04
C GLU A 8 -5.32 -2.48 -10.94
N ASP A 9 -6.29 -3.38 -11.13
CA ASP A 9 -7.31 -3.70 -10.13
C ASP A 9 -6.68 -4.20 -8.82
N ASN A 10 -5.67 -5.07 -8.90
CA ASN A 10 -4.97 -5.57 -7.73
C ASN A 10 -4.08 -4.49 -7.08
N VAL A 11 -3.47 -3.60 -7.87
CA VAL A 11 -2.77 -2.42 -7.33
C VAL A 11 -3.75 -1.55 -6.53
N ALA A 12 -4.92 -1.26 -7.10
CA ALA A 12 -5.94 -0.47 -6.43
C ALA A 12 -6.42 -1.13 -5.13
N PHE A 13 -6.68 -2.43 -5.18
CA PHE A 13 -7.06 -3.19 -3.99
C PHE A 13 -6.00 -3.10 -2.88
N MET A 14 -4.71 -3.27 -3.23
CA MET A 14 -3.64 -3.23 -2.25
C MET A 14 -3.47 -1.83 -1.65
N VAL A 15 -3.45 -0.80 -2.49
CA VAL A 15 -3.32 0.60 -2.04
C VAL A 15 -4.47 0.99 -1.10
N GLU A 16 -5.72 0.65 -1.46
CA GLU A 16 -6.88 0.96 -0.62
C GLU A 16 -6.88 0.16 0.69
N GLY A 17 -6.45 -1.10 0.66
CA GLY A 17 -6.30 -1.88 1.89
C GLY A 17 -5.28 -1.26 2.85
N ILE A 18 -4.10 -0.89 2.36
CA ILE A 18 -3.05 -0.25 3.17
C ILE A 18 -3.55 1.07 3.75
N LYS A 19 -4.20 1.91 2.93
CA LYS A 19 -4.81 3.18 3.37
C LYS A 19 -5.83 2.96 4.48
N GLY A 20 -6.73 2.00 4.31
CA GLY A 20 -7.76 1.67 5.29
C GLY A 20 -7.16 1.18 6.61
N LYS A 21 -6.10 0.37 6.55
CA LYS A 21 -5.44 -0.18 7.73
C LYS A 21 -4.68 0.89 8.52
N LEU A 22 -3.94 1.75 7.84
CA LEU A 22 -3.14 2.79 8.48
C LEU A 22 -4.00 3.98 8.95
N ARG A 23 -5.25 4.13 8.45
CA ARG A 23 -6.21 5.18 8.81
C ARG A 23 -5.67 6.61 8.64
N VAL A 24 -4.79 6.83 7.67
CA VAL A 24 -4.03 8.08 7.57
C VAL A 24 -4.67 9.04 6.57
N VAL A 25 -5.02 10.24 7.05
CA VAL A 25 -5.46 11.37 6.21
C VAL A 25 -4.42 11.69 5.11
N ALA A 26 -3.14 11.53 5.43
CA ALA A 26 -2.01 11.77 4.53
C ALA A 26 -1.90 10.75 3.38
N ALA A 27 -2.63 9.64 3.46
CA ALA A 27 -2.69 8.63 2.41
C ALA A 27 -3.82 8.91 1.39
N GLN A 28 -4.66 9.92 1.61
CA GLN A 28 -5.72 10.30 0.65
C GLN A 28 -5.18 10.81 -0.69
N SER A 29 -3.96 11.37 -0.71
CA SER A 29 -3.28 11.76 -1.95
C SER A 29 -2.61 10.58 -2.67
N ILE A 30 -2.67 9.37 -2.09
CA ILE A 30 -2.17 8.13 -2.68
C ILE A 30 -3.32 7.52 -3.48
N LYS A 31 -3.15 7.53 -4.81
CA LYS A 31 -4.05 6.91 -5.78
C LYS A 31 -3.34 5.72 -6.42
N ALA A 32 -4.10 4.66 -6.68
CA ALA A 32 -3.62 3.46 -7.35
C ALA A 32 -2.95 3.78 -8.70
N ASP A 33 -3.53 4.71 -9.45
CA ASP A 33 -3.07 5.13 -10.78
C ASP A 33 -1.68 5.80 -10.79
N HIS A 34 -1.11 6.10 -9.62
CA HIS A 34 0.26 6.63 -9.49
C HIS A 34 1.31 5.52 -9.31
N PHE A 35 0.89 4.26 -9.24
CA PHE A 35 1.77 3.11 -9.10
C PHE A 35 1.87 2.37 -10.43
N ASP A 36 3.11 2.16 -10.88
CA ASP A 36 3.38 1.34 -12.05
C ASP A 36 3.39 -0.15 -11.67
N LEU A 37 3.02 -1.03 -12.60
CA LEU A 37 3.09 -2.48 -12.43
C LEU A 37 4.52 -2.98 -12.23
N GLU A 38 5.53 -2.19 -12.59
CA GLU A 38 6.94 -2.45 -12.24
C GLU A 38 7.15 -2.56 -10.72
N LYS A 39 6.38 -1.82 -9.93
CA LYS A 39 6.43 -1.80 -8.45
C LYS A 39 5.43 -2.74 -7.78
N TYR A 40 4.79 -3.60 -8.56
CA TYR A 40 3.73 -4.49 -8.05
C TYR A 40 4.22 -5.43 -6.94
N GLU A 41 5.39 -6.06 -7.10
CA GLU A 41 5.92 -6.98 -6.08
C GLU A 41 6.24 -6.23 -4.78
N ASP A 42 6.94 -5.08 -4.88
CA ASP A 42 7.25 -4.24 -3.73
C ASP A 42 5.97 -3.80 -2.98
N LEU A 43 4.93 -3.40 -3.72
CA LEU A 43 3.62 -3.04 -3.16
C LEU A 43 2.93 -4.22 -2.48
N ARG A 44 3.01 -5.42 -3.08
CA ARG A 44 2.42 -6.63 -2.54
C ARG A 44 3.10 -7.07 -1.25
N ASP A 45 4.43 -7.05 -1.20
CA ASP A 45 5.18 -7.37 0.01
C ASP A 45 4.80 -6.41 1.14
N MET A 46 4.68 -5.11 0.84
CA MET A 46 4.21 -4.12 1.79
C MET A 46 2.77 -4.39 2.24
N TYR A 47 1.87 -4.71 1.31
CA TYR A 47 0.48 -5.06 1.61
C TYR A 47 0.40 -6.23 2.59
N ASP A 48 1.15 -7.30 2.34
CA ASP A 48 1.17 -8.50 3.17
C ASP A 48 1.67 -8.17 4.60
N VAL A 49 2.73 -7.36 4.74
CA VAL A 49 3.21 -6.89 6.05
C VAL A 49 2.13 -6.08 6.78
N VAL A 50 1.48 -5.15 6.06
CA VAL A 50 0.49 -4.25 6.66
C VAL A 50 -0.77 -5.01 7.11
N MET A 51 -1.24 -5.96 6.30
CA MET A 51 -2.45 -6.73 6.60
C MET A 51 -2.24 -7.74 7.73
N ASN A 52 -1.06 -8.37 7.80
CA ASN A 52 -0.76 -9.40 8.80
C ASN A 52 -0.60 -8.85 10.23
N LYS A 53 -0.39 -7.53 10.40
CA LYS A 53 -0.24 -6.91 11.72
C LYS A 53 -1.53 -6.25 12.20
N GLN A 54 -1.88 -6.47 13.47
CA GLN A 54 -3.12 -5.94 14.04
C GLN A 54 -3.02 -4.46 14.45
N HIS A 55 -1.92 -4.08 15.08
CA HIS A 55 -1.72 -2.75 15.63
C HIS A 55 -0.35 -2.19 15.24
N PHE A 56 -0.32 -0.93 14.87
CA PHE A 56 0.89 -0.18 14.57
C PHE A 56 1.04 0.95 15.58
N SER A 57 2.26 1.20 16.01
CA SER A 57 2.61 2.44 16.70
C SER A 57 2.60 3.61 15.71
N ILE A 58 2.52 4.83 16.22
CA ILE A 58 2.50 6.06 15.40
C ILE A 58 3.74 6.13 14.48
N ARG A 59 4.92 5.81 15.01
CA ARG A 59 6.18 5.82 14.24
C ARG A 59 6.17 4.82 13.09
N GLU A 60 5.57 3.65 13.30
CA GLU A 60 5.45 2.64 12.24
C GLU A 60 4.47 3.11 11.16
N ILE A 61 3.36 3.73 11.54
CA ILE A 61 2.41 4.32 10.59
C ILE A 61 3.10 5.38 9.73
N GLU A 62 3.89 6.26 10.35
CA GLU A 62 4.66 7.30 9.65
C GLU A 62 5.66 6.68 8.66
N ALA A 63 6.48 5.71 9.11
CA ALA A 63 7.45 5.03 8.26
C ALA A 63 6.80 4.30 7.07
N LEU A 64 5.70 3.58 7.31
CA LEU A 64 4.95 2.88 6.25
C LEU A 64 4.32 3.87 5.26
N CYS A 65 3.88 5.04 5.71
CA CYS A 65 3.39 6.08 4.81
C CYS A 65 4.50 6.63 3.91
N ASP A 66 5.71 6.81 4.45
CA ASP A 66 6.85 7.27 3.68
C ASP A 66 7.30 6.22 2.67
N GLU A 67 7.39 4.95 3.06
CA GLU A 67 7.67 3.83 2.14
C GLU A 67 6.62 3.74 1.01
N LEU A 68 5.33 3.82 1.33
CA LEU A 68 4.27 3.80 0.32
C LEU A 68 4.36 4.97 -0.66
N ARG A 69 4.91 6.12 -0.24
CA ARG A 69 5.15 7.27 -1.12
C ARG A 69 6.33 7.04 -2.05
N LEU A 70 7.38 6.34 -1.61
CA LEU A 70 8.55 6.01 -2.44
C LEU A 70 8.23 5.02 -3.56
N LEU A 71 7.15 4.24 -3.39
CA LEU A 71 6.65 3.32 -4.41
C LEU A 71 5.83 4.02 -5.51
N LYS A 72 5.43 5.28 -5.32
CA LYS A 72 4.80 6.08 -6.38
C LYS A 72 5.83 6.48 -7.44
N LYS A 73 5.34 6.63 -8.68
CA LYS A 73 6.12 7.20 -9.78
C LYS A 73 6.17 8.73 -9.71
#